data_AF-A0A9E4F0J5-F1
#
_entry.id   AF-A0A9E4F0J5-F1
#
_cell.length_a   1.000
_cell.length_b   1.000
_cell.length_c   1.000
_cell.angle_alpha   90.00
_cell.angle_beta   90.00
_cell.angle_gamma   90.00
#
_symmetry.space_group_name_H-M   'P 1'
#
loop_
_entity.id
_entity.type
_entity.pdbx_description
1 polymer ?
#
loop_
_entity_poly.entity_id
_entity_poly.type
_entity_poly.pdbx_seq_one_letter_code
_entity_poly.pdbx_strand_id
1 'polypeptide(L)'
;REPRFDPRPAALAPDLHAFAAMDERRFQKAFRGTPVMRARYGGFLRNVIVAIGNTGGAESLAILTRALEHREPLARGHAAWALARVGKRLRDERARLALEARLEVERDAWVREEIELALGEFSLMSLPVVGRGE
;
A
#
# COMPACT_ATOMS: atom_id res chain seq x y z
N ARG A 1 20.82 29.03 -9.40
CA ARG A 1 19.75 28.00 -9.51
C ARG A 1 20.21 26.99 -10.54
N GLU A 2 20.36 25.72 -10.14
CA GLU A 2 20.85 24.66 -11.03
C GLU A 2 19.65 24.04 -11.77
N PRO A 3 19.58 24.06 -13.11
CA PRO A 3 18.41 23.63 -13.90
C PRO A 3 18.18 22.10 -13.92
N ARG A 4 18.88 21.32 -13.07
CA ARG A 4 18.74 19.86 -12.99
C ARG A 4 17.56 19.38 -12.13
N PHE A 5 16.94 20.29 -11.38
CA PHE A 5 15.81 19.99 -10.48
C PHE A 5 14.47 20.52 -10.98
N ASP A 6 14.40 21.03 -12.21
CA ASP A 6 13.11 21.41 -12.77
C ASP A 6 12.24 20.14 -12.90
N PRO A 7 11.00 20.14 -12.36
CA PRO A 7 10.09 19.04 -12.54
C PRO A 7 9.89 18.85 -14.04
N ARG A 8 10.34 17.71 -14.56
CA ARG A 8 10.13 17.38 -15.97
C ARG A 8 8.63 17.46 -16.28
N PRO A 9 8.23 18.08 -17.41
CA PRO A 9 6.83 18.27 -17.76
C PRO A 9 6.11 16.95 -17.63
N ALA A 10 5.06 16.93 -16.80
CA ALA A 10 4.25 15.77 -16.40
C ALA A 10 4.90 14.44 -16.82
N ALA A 11 5.97 14.04 -16.12
CA ALA A 11 6.46 12.67 -16.25
C ALA A 11 5.22 11.78 -16.08
N LEU A 12 4.81 11.09 -17.15
CA LEU A 12 3.67 10.18 -17.16
C LEU A 12 3.67 9.47 -15.82
N ALA A 13 2.65 9.74 -15.00
CA ALA A 13 2.60 9.22 -13.65
C ALA A 13 2.82 7.70 -13.76
N PRO A 14 3.81 7.13 -13.07
CA PRO A 14 4.13 5.73 -13.21
C PRO A 14 2.89 4.89 -12.90
N ASP A 15 2.63 3.86 -13.72
CA ASP A 15 1.54 2.93 -13.46
C ASP A 15 1.87 2.08 -12.22
N LEU A 16 1.39 2.56 -11.06
CA LEU A 16 1.63 1.93 -9.77
C LEU A 16 1.03 0.52 -9.70
N HIS A 17 -0.06 0.25 -10.42
CA HIS A 17 -0.68 -1.08 -10.45
C HIS A 17 0.19 -2.05 -11.23
N ALA A 18 0.71 -1.63 -12.38
CA ALA A 18 1.67 -2.43 -13.14
C ALA A 18 2.94 -2.71 -12.31
N PHE A 19 3.43 -1.73 -11.57
CA PHE A 19 4.60 -1.89 -10.70
C PHE A 19 4.35 -2.82 -9.50
N ALA A 20 3.18 -2.74 -8.86
CA ALA A 20 2.81 -3.63 -7.77
C ALA A 20 2.64 -5.08 -8.25
N ALA A 21 2.30 -5.29 -9.51
CA ALA A 21 2.22 -6.60 -10.14
C ALA A 21 3.57 -7.15 -10.67
N MET A 22 4.66 -6.37 -10.61
CA MET A 22 5.97 -6.85 -11.04
C MET A 22 6.57 -7.82 -10.02
N ASP A 23 7.08 -8.95 -10.51
CA ASP A 23 7.97 -9.81 -9.74
C ASP A 23 9.41 -9.28 -9.74
N GLU A 24 10.26 -9.91 -8.93
CA GLU A 24 11.66 -9.53 -8.80
C GLU A 24 12.42 -9.64 -10.15
N ARG A 25 12.10 -10.62 -10.99
CA ARG A 25 12.77 -10.78 -12.30
C ARG A 25 12.45 -9.61 -13.22
N ARG A 26 11.18 -9.19 -13.28
CA ARG A 26 10.72 -8.03 -14.05
C ARG A 26 11.33 -6.74 -13.51
N PHE A 27 11.38 -6.57 -12.18
CA PHE A 27 12.07 -5.45 -11.54
C PHE A 27 13.54 -5.37 -11.96
N GLN A 28 14.27 -6.48 -11.84
CA GLN A 28 15.68 -6.56 -12.22
C GLN A 28 15.90 -6.24 -13.71
N LYS A 29 15.01 -6.69 -14.60
CA LYS A 29 15.09 -6.39 -16.03
C LYS A 29 14.79 -4.92 -16.33
N ALA A 30 13.76 -4.35 -15.69
CA ALA A 30 13.28 -2.99 -15.96
C ALA A 30 14.21 -1.91 -15.41
N PHE A 31 14.83 -2.14 -14.25
CA PHE A 31 15.57 -1.11 -13.53
C PHE A 31 17.09 -1.33 -13.49
N ARG A 32 17.62 -2.34 -14.20
CA ARG A 32 19.07 -2.59 -14.29
C ARG A 32 19.82 -1.31 -14.71
N GLY A 33 20.86 -0.97 -13.96
CA GLY A 33 21.69 0.21 -14.25
C GLY A 33 21.04 1.55 -13.88
N THR A 34 19.85 1.55 -13.26
CA THR A 34 19.19 2.77 -12.79
C THR A 34 19.39 2.98 -11.28
N PRO A 35 19.22 4.22 -10.76
CA PRO A 35 19.28 4.50 -9.33
C PRO A 35 18.24 3.73 -8.48
N VAL A 36 17.13 3.27 -9.08
CA VAL A 36 16.06 2.52 -8.41
C VAL A 36 16.59 1.22 -7.78
N MET A 37 17.62 0.63 -8.36
CA MET A 37 18.27 -0.59 -7.87
C MET A 37 18.75 -0.49 -6.42
N ARG A 38 19.04 0.71 -5.90
CA ARG A 38 19.47 0.91 -4.51
C ARG A 38 18.41 0.48 -3.49
N ALA A 39 17.13 0.58 -3.84
CA ALA A 39 16.03 0.16 -2.97
C ALA A 39 15.88 -1.37 -2.89
N ARG A 40 16.47 -2.11 -3.85
CA ARG A 40 16.21 -3.53 -4.10
C ARG A 40 14.71 -3.81 -4.34
N TYR A 41 14.36 -5.06 -4.65
CA TYR A 41 12.98 -5.39 -5.01
C TYR A 41 11.99 -5.16 -3.85
N GLY A 42 12.34 -5.60 -2.64
CA GLY A 42 11.48 -5.41 -1.45
C GLY A 42 11.22 -3.93 -1.13
N GLY A 43 12.25 -3.08 -1.16
CA GLY A 43 12.10 -1.64 -0.94
C GLY A 43 11.33 -0.94 -2.06
N PHE A 44 11.54 -1.36 -3.31
CA PHE A 44 10.75 -0.89 -4.45
C PHE A 44 9.26 -1.22 -4.27
N LEU A 45 8.92 -2.49 -4.03
CA LEU A 45 7.53 -2.91 -3.87
C LEU A 45 6.86 -2.21 -2.69
N ARG A 46 7.56 -2.08 -1.56
CA ARG A 46 7.11 -1.31 -0.40
C ARG A 46 6.82 0.14 -0.76
N ASN A 47 7.69 0.82 -1.52
CA ASN A 47 7.47 2.20 -1.94
C ASN A 47 6.27 2.33 -2.90
N VAL A 48 6.08 1.36 -3.80
CA VAL A 48 4.92 1.32 -4.70
C VAL A 48 3.62 1.15 -3.90
N ILE A 49 3.58 0.22 -2.95
CA ILE A 49 2.41 0.01 -2.07
C ILE A 49 2.10 1.28 -1.27
N VAL A 50 3.12 1.95 -0.73
CA VAL A 50 2.94 3.22 -0.02
C VAL A 50 2.34 4.29 -0.93
N ALA A 51 2.83 4.41 -2.17
CA ALA A 51 2.28 5.34 -3.15
C ALA A 51 0.80 5.02 -3.46
N ILE A 52 0.45 3.74 -3.63
CA ILE A 52 -0.93 3.31 -3.82
C ILE A 52 -1.80 3.66 -2.60
N GLY A 53 -1.34 3.43 -1.37
CA GLY A 53 -2.10 3.82 -0.17
C GLY A 53 -2.39 5.32 -0.10
N ASN A 54 -1.44 6.14 -0.57
CA ASN A 54 -1.57 7.59 -0.61
C ASN A 54 -2.59 8.07 -1.67
N THR A 55 -2.59 7.50 -2.87
CA THR A 55 -3.33 8.07 -4.02
C THR A 55 -4.40 7.15 -4.62
N GLY A 56 -4.41 5.87 -4.27
CA GLY A 56 -5.20 4.82 -4.94
C GLY A 56 -6.70 4.90 -4.69
N GLY A 57 -7.46 4.39 -5.67
CA GLY A 57 -8.91 4.30 -5.68
C GLY A 57 -9.43 2.87 -5.52
N ALA A 58 -10.67 2.63 -5.94
CA ALA A 58 -11.34 1.33 -5.77
C ALA A 58 -10.63 0.20 -6.52
N GLU A 59 -10.03 0.52 -7.66
CA GLU A 59 -9.22 -0.39 -8.47
C GLU A 59 -7.97 -0.89 -7.73
N SER A 60 -7.48 -0.12 -6.75
CA SER A 60 -6.31 -0.47 -5.97
C SER A 60 -6.58 -1.55 -4.91
N LEU A 61 -7.84 -1.76 -4.51
CA LEU A 61 -8.17 -2.75 -3.47
C LEU A 61 -7.72 -4.16 -3.86
N ALA A 62 -7.98 -4.57 -5.11
CA ALA A 62 -7.61 -5.90 -5.58
C ALA A 62 -6.09 -6.15 -5.57
N ILE A 63 -5.29 -5.16 -5.98
CA ILE A 63 -3.83 -5.33 -6.00
C ILE A 63 -3.24 -5.30 -4.59
N LEU A 64 -3.80 -4.49 -3.69
CA LEU A 64 -3.36 -4.44 -2.29
C LEU A 64 -3.73 -5.72 -1.53
N THR A 65 -4.92 -6.28 -1.77
CA THR A 65 -5.30 -7.60 -1.23
C THR A 65 -4.33 -8.68 -1.69
N ARG A 66 -3.92 -8.68 -2.96
CA ARG A 66 -2.87 -9.62 -3.44
C ARG A 66 -1.53 -9.38 -2.77
N ALA A 67 -1.18 -8.13 -2.46
CA ALA A 67 0.06 -7.80 -1.76
C ALA A 67 0.07 -8.31 -0.30
N LEU A 68 -1.10 -8.49 0.34
CA LEU A 68 -1.21 -9.18 1.63
C LEU A 68 -0.77 -10.66 1.56
N GLU A 69 -0.70 -11.27 0.39
CA GLU A 69 -0.27 -12.67 0.24
C GLU A 69 1.21 -12.80 -0.14
N HIS A 70 1.92 -11.67 -0.25
CA HIS A 70 3.30 -11.67 -0.70
C HIS A 70 4.24 -12.38 0.29
N ARG A 71 5.24 -13.10 -0.22
CA ARG A 71 6.20 -13.85 0.61
C ARG A 71 6.98 -12.97 1.59
N GLU A 72 7.27 -11.74 1.20
CA GLU A 72 8.00 -10.78 2.03
C GLU A 72 7.09 -10.14 3.08
N PRO A 73 7.38 -10.29 4.39
CA PRO A 73 6.59 -9.65 5.45
C PRO A 73 6.42 -8.15 5.24
N LEU A 74 7.50 -7.46 4.85
CA LEU A 74 7.52 -6.01 4.63
C LEU A 74 6.44 -5.56 3.63
N ALA A 75 6.21 -6.33 2.57
CA ALA A 75 5.17 -6.04 1.58
C ALA A 75 3.77 -6.24 2.17
N ARG A 76 3.56 -7.32 2.93
CA ARG A 76 2.27 -7.62 3.58
C ARG A 76 1.88 -6.53 4.59
N GLY A 77 2.79 -6.13 5.47
CA GLY A 77 2.52 -5.09 6.46
C GLY A 77 2.17 -3.74 5.81
N HIS A 78 2.93 -3.32 4.78
CA HIS A 78 2.60 -2.07 4.07
C HIS A 78 1.30 -2.19 3.25
N ALA A 79 0.96 -3.38 2.75
CA ALA A 79 -0.31 -3.62 2.09
C ALA A 79 -1.49 -3.49 3.06
N ALA A 80 -1.32 -3.96 4.31
CA ALA A 80 -2.33 -3.80 5.34
C ALA A 80 -2.62 -2.32 5.63
N TRP A 81 -1.55 -1.53 5.84
CA TRP A 81 -1.66 -0.07 5.99
C TRP A 81 -2.36 0.58 4.79
N ALA A 82 -1.95 0.24 3.56
CA ALA A 82 -2.51 0.83 2.36
C ALA A 82 -4.00 0.47 2.17
N LEU A 83 -4.41 -0.76 2.49
CA LEU A 83 -5.81 -1.18 2.45
C LEU A 83 -6.67 -0.39 3.41
N ALA A 84 -6.22 -0.17 4.65
CA ALA A 84 -6.96 0.66 5.60
C ALA A 84 -7.15 2.09 5.07
N ARG A 85 -6.09 2.69 4.51
CA ARG A 85 -6.16 4.05 3.94
C ARG A 85 -7.15 4.16 2.77
N VAL A 86 -7.06 3.24 1.81
CA VAL A 86 -7.94 3.24 0.62
C VAL A 86 -9.36 2.87 1.02
N GLY A 87 -9.55 1.81 1.80
CA GLY A 87 -10.85 1.37 2.30
C GLY A 87 -11.59 2.45 3.08
N LYS A 88 -10.90 3.13 4.01
CA LYS A 88 -11.45 4.27 4.77
C LYS A 88 -11.88 5.41 3.86
N ARG A 89 -11.03 5.78 2.90
CA ARG A 89 -11.31 6.86 1.93
C ARG A 89 -12.56 6.55 1.11
N LEU A 90 -12.73 5.30 0.71
CA LEU A 90 -13.84 4.85 -0.15
C LEU A 90 -15.07 4.37 0.64
N ARG A 91 -14.94 4.22 1.97
CA ARG A 91 -15.93 3.53 2.83
C ARG A 91 -16.25 2.13 2.31
N ASP A 92 -15.22 1.41 1.89
CA ASP A 92 -15.35 0.10 1.25
C ASP A 92 -14.97 -1.03 2.21
N GLU A 93 -15.97 -1.83 2.58
CA GLU A 93 -15.85 -2.93 3.54
C GLU A 93 -14.94 -4.05 3.05
N ARG A 94 -14.70 -4.17 1.74
CA ARG A 94 -13.80 -5.18 1.16
C ARG A 94 -12.39 -5.07 1.72
N ALA A 95 -11.94 -3.86 2.06
CA ALA A 95 -10.63 -3.64 2.66
C ALA A 95 -10.54 -4.27 4.06
N ARG A 96 -11.57 -4.06 4.89
CA ARG A 96 -11.65 -4.65 6.23
C ARG A 96 -11.72 -6.17 6.16
N LEU A 97 -12.58 -6.73 5.32
CA LEU A 97 -12.71 -8.18 5.13
C LEU A 97 -11.39 -8.83 4.69
N ALA A 98 -10.63 -8.18 3.82
CA ALA A 98 -9.33 -8.69 3.38
C ALA A 98 -8.29 -8.71 4.52
N LEU A 99 -8.30 -7.68 5.38
CA LEU A 99 -7.44 -7.61 6.55
C LEU A 99 -7.79 -8.70 7.58
N GLU A 100 -9.07 -8.87 7.91
CA GLU A 100 -9.55 -9.92 8.81
C GLU A 100 -9.15 -11.31 8.30
N ALA A 101 -9.38 -11.59 7.01
CA ALA A 101 -9.02 -12.86 6.39
C ALA A 101 -7.50 -13.13 6.45
N ARG A 102 -6.67 -12.09 6.30
CA ARG A 102 -5.21 -12.24 6.41
C ARG A 102 -4.77 -12.47 7.86
N LEU A 103 -5.41 -11.84 8.84
CA LEU A 103 -5.07 -11.96 10.26
C LEU A 103 -5.21 -13.40 10.77
N GLU A 104 -6.23 -14.11 10.31
CA GLU A 104 -6.51 -15.51 10.65
C GLU A 104 -5.34 -16.45 10.34
N VAL A 105 -4.59 -16.17 9.27
CA VAL A 105 -3.53 -17.06 8.75
C VAL A 105 -2.13 -16.45 8.85
N GLU A 106 -1.97 -15.18 9.23
CA GLU A 106 -0.67 -14.52 9.35
C GLU A 106 0.11 -15.02 10.58
N ARG A 107 1.39 -15.34 10.35
CA ARG A 107 2.30 -15.90 11.36
C ARG A 107 3.40 -14.93 11.75
N ASP A 108 3.72 -13.96 10.90
CA ASP A 108 4.71 -12.94 11.20
C ASP A 108 4.14 -11.92 12.19
N ALA A 109 4.78 -11.77 13.35
CA ALA A 109 4.27 -10.95 14.44
C ALA A 109 4.15 -9.47 14.05
N TRP A 110 5.11 -8.93 13.29
CA TRP A 110 5.06 -7.54 12.86
C TRP A 110 3.93 -7.32 11.86
N VAL A 111 3.72 -8.26 10.92
CA VAL A 111 2.60 -8.15 9.97
C VAL A 111 1.24 -8.24 10.69
N ARG A 112 1.12 -9.09 11.71
CA ARG A 112 -0.11 -9.17 12.53
C ARG A 112 -0.41 -7.83 13.21
N GLU A 113 0.59 -7.22 13.85
CA GLU A 113 0.46 -5.90 14.47
C GLU A 113 0.02 -4.83 13.47
N GLU A 114 0.62 -4.80 12.27
CA GLU A 114 0.21 -3.88 11.20
C GLU A 114 -1.23 -4.10 10.75
N ILE A 115 -1.69 -5.36 10.68
CA ILE A 115 -3.08 -5.70 10.34
C ILE A 115 -4.04 -5.28 11.45
N GLU A 116 -3.69 -5.51 12.71
CA GLU A 116 -4.51 -5.11 13.87
C GLU A 116 -4.64 -3.58 13.95
N LEU A 117 -3.54 -2.84 13.75
CA LEU A 117 -3.55 -1.38 13.64
C LEU A 117 -4.44 -0.91 12.47
N ALA A 118 -4.31 -1.55 11.31
CA ALA A 118 -5.12 -1.26 10.13
C ALA A 118 -6.61 -1.52 10.36
N LEU A 119 -6.98 -2.58 11.09
CA LEU A 119 -8.38 -2.87 11.47
C LEU A 119 -8.93 -1.85 12.47
N GLY A 120 -8.11 -1.39 13.41
CA GLY A 120 -8.47 -0.34 14.36
C GLY A 120 -8.94 0.97 13.71
N GLU A 121 -8.39 1.31 12.53
CA GLU A 121 -8.80 2.49 11.75
C GLU A 121 -10.27 2.46 11.30
N PHE A 122 -10.85 1.28 11.13
CA PHE A 122 -12.27 1.12 10.77
C PHE A 122 -13.18 1.25 12.00
N SER A 123 -12.74 0.79 13.17
CA SER A 123 -13.50 0.94 14.42
C SER A 123 -13.64 2.41 14.86
N LEU A 124 -12.67 3.26 14.54
CA LEU A 124 -12.73 4.71 14.82
C LEU A 124 -13.79 5.47 14.01
N MET A 125 -14.35 4.87 12.94
CA MET A 125 -15.44 5.47 12.15
C MET A 125 -16.84 5.23 12.73
N SER A 126 -16.98 4.32 13.70
CA SER A 126 -18.27 3.95 14.29
C SER A 126 -18.63 4.77 15.53
N LEU A 127 -17.75 5.64 16.02
CA LEU A 127 -18.08 6.53 17.13
C LEU A 127 -19.02 7.64 16.63
N PRO A 128 -20.21 7.83 17.25
CA PRO A 128 -21.04 8.98 16.94
C PRO A 128 -20.24 10.24 17.24
N VAL A 129 -20.26 11.21 16.31
CA VAL A 129 -19.86 12.59 16.62
C VAL A 129 -20.84 13.07 17.68
N VAL A 130 -20.46 12.94 18.95
CA VAL A 130 -21.19 13.57 20.06
C VAL A 130 -21.22 15.06 19.72
N GLY A 131 -22.42 15.55 19.45
CA GLY A 131 -22.65 16.93 19.06
C GLY A 131 -21.98 17.87 20.05
N ARG A 132 -21.17 18.79 19.52
CA ARG A 132 -20.93 20.05 20.22
C ARG A 132 -22.25 20.81 20.19
N GLY A 133 -23.04 20.63 21.24
CA GLY A 133 -24.03 21.62 21.61
C GLY A 133 -23.30 22.82 22.19
N GLU A 134 -23.47 23.96 21.53
CA GLU A 134 -23.55 25.30 22.11
C GLU A 134 -24.75 25.98 21.43
#